data_AF-A0A7L6CE04-F1
#
_entry.id   AF-A0A7L6CE04-F1
#
_cell.length_a   1.000
_cell.length_b   1.000
_cell.length_c   1.000
_cell.angle_alpha   90.00
_cell.angle_beta   90.00
_cell.angle_gamma   90.00
#
_symmetry.space_group_name_H-M   'P 1'
#
loop_
_entity.id
_entity.type
_entity.pdbx_description
1 polymer ?
#
loop_
_entity_poly.entity_id
_entity_poly.type
_entity_poly.pdbx_seq_one_letter_code
_entity_poly.pdbx_strand_id
1 'polypeptide(L)'
;MITEKNNVFYCDCGFFFQRGRSGAHDCADGLRNKLADSEAKCAALAAEVYDLKHPGTYLPSKRETPALDAFLAEVRASAITDALKSLDGVFDTDCVMESNGISYEDAEQRTAGAYAVSKALDEFAAQFRKGVQS
;
A
#
# COMPACT_ATOMS: atom_id res chain seq x y z
N MET A 1 -2.54 25.44 -41.27
CA MET A 1 -1.54 25.24 -42.35
C MET A 1 -1.85 23.94 -43.08
N ILE A 2 -1.54 23.84 -44.38
CA ILE A 2 -1.67 22.61 -45.17
C ILE A 2 -0.26 22.20 -45.62
N THR A 3 0.08 20.93 -45.41
CA THR A 3 1.38 20.37 -45.79
C THR A 3 1.18 19.28 -46.84
N GLU A 4 1.98 19.27 -47.90
CA GLU A 4 1.93 18.21 -48.92
C GLU A 4 3.04 17.17 -48.71
N LYS A 5 2.68 15.88 -48.77
CA LYS A 5 3.63 14.76 -48.78
C LYS A 5 3.10 13.66 -49.69
N ASN A 6 3.92 13.17 -50.63
CA ASN A 6 3.58 12.04 -51.52
C ASN A 6 2.21 12.19 -52.21
N ASN A 7 1.91 13.38 -52.78
CA ASN A 7 0.62 13.72 -53.41
C ASN A 7 -0.61 13.67 -52.48
N VAL A 8 -0.40 13.70 -51.16
CA VAL A 8 -1.45 13.83 -50.14
C VAL A 8 -1.25 15.16 -49.38
N PHE A 9 -2.32 15.95 -49.29
CA PHE A 9 -2.38 17.18 -48.52
C PHE A 9 -2.92 16.88 -47.13
N TYR A 10 -2.21 17.33 -46.10
CA TYR A 10 -2.58 17.21 -44.69
C TYR A 10 -2.89 18.59 -44.13
N CYS A 11 -4.08 18.75 -43.58
CA CYS A 11 -4.48 19.93 -42.83
C CYS A 11 -4.13 19.75 -41.35
N ASP A 12 -3.70 20.82 -40.69
CA ASP A 12 -3.42 20.81 -39.24
C ASP A 12 -4.62 20.37 -38.40
N CYS A 13 -5.84 20.51 -38.90
CA CYS A 13 -7.05 20.04 -38.24
C CYS A 13 -7.18 18.49 -38.22
N GLY A 14 -6.31 17.77 -38.94
CA GLY A 14 -6.30 16.30 -39.04
C GLY A 14 -6.95 15.74 -40.32
N PHE A 15 -7.58 16.58 -41.13
CA PHE A 15 -8.14 16.19 -42.43
C PHE A 15 -7.04 16.01 -43.49
N PHE A 16 -7.20 15.05 -44.40
CA PHE A 16 -6.30 14.89 -45.54
C PHE A 16 -7.04 14.55 -46.83
N PHE A 17 -6.46 14.95 -47.97
CA PHE A 17 -7.01 14.67 -49.30
C PHE A 17 -5.91 14.48 -50.36
N GLN A 18 -6.21 13.72 -51.41
CA GLN A 18 -5.26 13.45 -52.49
C GLN A 18 -5.26 14.58 -53.53
N ARG A 19 -4.12 14.80 -54.20
CA ARG A 19 -4.01 15.76 -55.30
C ARG A 19 -5.04 15.45 -56.39
N GLY A 20 -5.81 16.46 -56.80
CA GLY A 20 -6.91 16.32 -57.76
C GLY A 20 -8.23 15.78 -57.19
N ARG A 21 -8.30 15.42 -55.90
CA ARG A 21 -9.54 15.09 -55.19
C ARG A 21 -9.77 16.13 -54.10
N SER A 22 -10.62 17.12 -54.34
CA SER A 22 -11.00 18.06 -53.28
C SER A 22 -11.89 17.37 -52.26
N GLY A 23 -11.70 17.70 -50.98
CA GLY A 23 -12.57 17.28 -49.89
C GLY A 23 -12.90 18.48 -49.03
N ALA A 24 -14.19 18.69 -48.76
CA ALA A 24 -14.66 19.77 -47.91
C ALA A 24 -14.51 19.40 -46.43
N HIS A 25 -13.94 20.31 -45.64
CA HIS A 25 -13.89 20.22 -44.19
C HIS A 25 -13.81 21.64 -43.61
N ASP A 26 -14.26 21.84 -42.37
CA ASP A 26 -14.00 23.07 -41.64
C ASP A 26 -12.75 22.90 -40.77
N CYS A 27 -11.71 23.66 -41.10
CA CYS A 27 -10.45 23.66 -40.37
C CYS A 27 -10.65 24.12 -38.91
N ALA A 28 -11.56 25.07 -38.67
CA ALA A 28 -11.80 25.60 -37.34
C ALA A 28 -12.40 24.55 -36.40
N ASP A 29 -13.27 23.68 -36.90
CA ASP A 29 -13.88 22.61 -36.10
C ASP A 29 -12.87 21.54 -35.71
N GLY A 30 -12.02 21.10 -36.64
CA GLY A 30 -10.98 20.13 -36.31
C GLY A 30 -9.94 20.67 -35.33
N LEU A 31 -9.63 21.97 -35.38
CA LEU A 31 -8.76 22.60 -34.38
C LEU A 31 -9.43 22.71 -33.00
N ARG A 32 -10.73 23.08 -32.95
CA ARG A 32 -11.50 23.12 -31.70
C ARG A 32 -11.59 21.74 -31.04
N ASN A 33 -11.79 20.68 -31.81
CA ASN A 33 -11.80 19.32 -31.28
C ASN A 33 -10.45 18.92 -30.67
N LYS A 34 -9.34 19.24 -31.34
CA LYS A 34 -8.00 18.98 -30.80
C LYS A 34 -7.73 19.79 -29.52
N LEU A 35 -8.22 21.02 -29.45
CA LEU A 35 -8.11 21.84 -28.25
C LEU A 35 -8.90 21.22 -27.09
N ALA A 36 -10.16 20.84 -27.32
CA ALA A 36 -10.98 20.15 -26.32
C ALA A 36 -10.35 18.83 -25.86
N ASP A 37 -9.81 18.02 -26.78
CA ASP A 37 -9.09 16.79 -26.44
C ASP A 37 -7.85 17.09 -25.57
N SER A 38 -7.11 18.16 -25.88
CA SER A 38 -5.94 18.55 -25.10
C SER A 38 -6.31 19.06 -23.72
N GLU A 39 -7.38 19.85 -23.59
CA GLU A 39 -7.91 20.34 -22.31
C GLU A 39 -8.41 19.18 -21.45
N ALA A 40 -9.11 18.21 -22.04
CA ALA A 40 -9.55 17.00 -21.35
C ALA A 40 -8.37 16.16 -20.84
N LYS A 41 -7.32 16.00 -21.65
CA LYS A 41 -6.08 15.33 -21.22
C LYS A 41 -5.38 16.10 -20.10
N CYS A 42 -5.30 17.42 -20.20
CA CYS A 42 -4.73 18.27 -19.14
C CYS A 42 -5.53 18.18 -17.84
N ALA A 43 -6.86 18.14 -17.91
CA ALA A 43 -7.72 17.98 -16.75
C ALA A 43 -7.54 16.60 -16.09
N ALA A 44 -7.47 15.52 -16.88
CA ALA A 44 -7.19 14.18 -16.38
C ALA A 44 -5.81 14.08 -15.71
N LEU A 45 -4.78 14.62 -16.36
CA LEU A 45 -3.42 14.62 -15.82
C LEU A 45 -3.31 15.48 -14.55
N ALA A 46 -4.03 16.59 -14.48
CA ALA A 46 -4.07 17.43 -13.28
C ALA A 46 -4.70 16.70 -12.08
N ALA A 47 -5.71 15.87 -12.31
CA ALA A 47 -6.28 15.01 -11.28
C ALA A 47 -5.26 13.95 -10.79
N GLU A 48 -4.57 13.27 -11.71
CA GLU A 48 -3.53 12.30 -11.37
C GLU A 48 -2.35 12.95 -10.61
N VAL A 49 -1.93 14.15 -11.03
CA VAL A 49 -0.84 14.89 -10.36
C VAL A 49 -1.28 15.42 -9.00
N TYR A 50 -2.55 15.80 -8.83
CA TYR A 50 -3.08 16.18 -7.52
C TYR A 50 -2.93 15.03 -6.53
N ASP A 51 -3.24 13.80 -6.92
CA ASP A 51 -3.05 12.62 -6.05
C ASP A 51 -1.56 12.36 -5.71
N LEU A 52 -0.63 12.67 -6.61
CA LEU A 52 0.82 12.51 -6.39
C LEU A 52 1.47 13.64 -5.59
N LYS A 53 0.95 14.87 -5.69
CA LYS A 53 1.55 16.09 -5.10
C LYS A 53 1.23 16.32 -3.62
N HIS A 54 0.57 15.39 -2.95
CA HIS A 54 0.38 15.45 -1.50
C HIS A 54 1.35 14.49 -0.77
N PRO A 55 2.65 14.82 -0.66
CA PRO A 55 3.55 14.13 0.24
C PRO A 55 3.18 14.53 1.68
N GLY A 56 2.18 13.85 2.25
CA GLY A 56 1.74 14.11 3.63
C GLY A 56 0.29 13.74 3.92
N THR A 57 -0.60 13.76 2.92
CA THR A 57 -1.86 13.03 3.03
C THR A 57 -1.62 11.67 2.41
N TYR A 58 -1.08 10.76 3.22
CA TYR A 58 -1.15 9.33 2.97
C TYR A 58 -2.64 8.94 3.00
N LEU A 59 -3.39 9.33 1.97
CA LEU A 59 -4.53 8.56 1.54
C LEU A 59 -3.86 7.35 0.90
N PRO A 60 -3.97 6.16 1.51
CA PRO A 60 -3.47 4.96 0.89
C PRO A 60 -4.09 4.94 -0.50
N SER A 61 -3.24 5.03 -1.53
CA SER A 61 -3.58 4.45 -2.81
C SER A 61 -4.24 3.11 -2.47
N LYS A 62 -5.45 2.85 -2.99
CA LYS A 62 -6.25 1.65 -2.75
C LYS A 62 -5.58 0.36 -3.26
N ARG A 63 -4.26 0.28 -3.19
CA ARG A 63 -3.44 -0.87 -3.49
C ARG A 63 -3.23 -1.57 -2.17
N GLU A 64 -3.96 -2.65 -2.00
CA GLU A 64 -3.63 -3.64 -0.99
C GLU A 64 -2.15 -4.00 -1.16
N THR A 65 -1.41 -3.97 -0.05
CA THR A 65 0.01 -4.35 -0.03
C THR A 65 0.16 -5.63 0.79
N PRO A 66 -0.38 -6.77 0.33
CA PRO A 66 -0.43 -7.99 1.12
C PRO A 66 0.96 -8.47 1.55
N ALA A 67 2.00 -8.23 0.74
CA ALA A 67 3.37 -8.54 1.10
C ALA A 67 3.93 -7.69 2.26
N LEU A 68 3.55 -6.40 2.33
CA LEU A 68 3.95 -5.52 3.43
C LEU A 68 3.16 -5.87 4.70
N ASP A 69 1.87 -6.15 4.57
CA ASP A 69 1.01 -6.55 5.68
C ASP A 69 1.47 -7.89 6.28
N ALA A 70 1.83 -8.85 5.42
CA ALA A 70 2.46 -10.11 5.79
C ALA A 70 3.75 -9.92 6.60
N PHE A 71 4.63 -9.05 6.10
CA PHE A 71 5.89 -8.73 6.75
C PHE A 71 5.66 -8.08 8.12
N LEU A 72 4.77 -7.10 8.21
CA LEU A 72 4.45 -6.42 9.47
C LEU A 72 3.81 -7.38 10.49
N ALA A 73 2.98 -8.33 10.03
CA ALA A 73 2.41 -9.37 10.88
C ALA A 73 3.50 -10.29 11.46
N GLU A 74 4.47 -10.71 10.65
CA GLU A 74 5.58 -11.53 11.13
C GLU A 74 6.51 -10.78 12.10
N VAL A 75 6.80 -9.51 11.81
CA VAL A 75 7.59 -8.65 12.72
C VAL A 75 6.91 -8.52 14.08
N ARG A 76 5.58 -8.31 14.11
CA ARG A 76 4.81 -8.25 15.37
C ARG A 76 4.83 -9.58 16.11
N ALA A 77 4.63 -10.70 15.40
CA ALA A 77 4.66 -12.03 16.00
C ALA A 77 6.05 -12.36 16.59
N SER A 78 7.12 -12.03 15.87
CA SER A 78 8.50 -12.24 16.30
C SER A 78 8.85 -11.41 17.53
N ALA A 79 8.46 -10.13 17.56
CA ALA A 79 8.69 -9.27 18.70
C ALA A 79 8.04 -9.79 20.00
N ILE A 80 6.83 -10.37 19.90
CA ILE A 80 6.16 -10.99 21.05
C ILE A 80 6.95 -12.22 21.52
N THR A 81 7.31 -13.12 20.61
CA THR A 81 8.04 -14.35 20.96
C THR A 81 9.43 -14.05 21.55
N ASP A 82 10.12 -13.03 21.04
CA ASP A 82 11.44 -12.63 21.56
C ASP A 82 11.32 -11.98 22.95
N ALA A 83 10.28 -11.18 23.19
CA ALA A 83 10.01 -10.65 24.52
C ALA A 83 9.72 -11.77 25.52
N LEU A 84 8.94 -12.79 25.16
CA LEU A 84 8.65 -13.94 26.02
C LEU A 84 9.91 -14.74 26.37
N LYS A 85 10.79 -14.99 25.39
CA LYS A 85 12.08 -15.69 25.62
C LYS A 85 13.02 -14.93 26.56
N SER A 86 12.88 -13.60 26.66
CA SER A 86 13.70 -12.80 27.56
C SER A 86 13.28 -12.90 29.04
N LEU A 87 12.10 -13.50 29.33
CA LEU A 87 11.50 -13.57 30.67
C LEU A 87 11.81 -14.86 31.44
N ASP A 88 12.97 -15.48 31.21
CA ASP A 88 13.36 -16.79 31.74
C ASP A 88 13.17 -16.93 33.27
N GLY A 89 13.55 -15.91 34.04
CA GLY A 89 13.46 -15.93 35.51
C GLY A 89 12.04 -15.83 36.11
N VAL A 90 11.02 -15.53 35.30
CA VAL A 90 9.61 -15.43 35.77
C VAL A 90 8.90 -16.78 35.69
N PHE A 91 9.48 -17.74 34.98
CA PHE A 91 8.96 -19.09 34.82
C PHE A 91 9.59 -20.10 35.81
N ASP A 92 10.66 -19.71 36.47
CA ASP A 92 11.28 -20.48 37.55
C ASP A 92 10.74 -20.02 38.91
N THR A 93 9.99 -20.91 39.56
CA THR A 93 9.40 -20.66 40.88
C THR A 93 10.46 -20.34 41.94
N ASP A 94 11.64 -20.95 41.87
CA ASP A 94 12.71 -20.68 42.86
C ASP A 94 13.27 -19.26 42.67
N CYS A 95 13.50 -18.85 41.42
CA CYS A 95 13.90 -17.49 41.08
C CYS A 95 12.84 -16.44 41.48
N VAL A 96 11.56 -16.74 41.26
CA VAL A 96 10.44 -15.87 41.65
C VAL A 96 10.33 -15.75 43.17
N MET A 97 10.48 -16.85 43.90
CA MET A 97 10.46 -16.87 45.36
C MET A 97 11.61 -16.03 45.94
N GLU A 98 12.85 -16.26 45.49
CA GLU A 98 14.04 -15.56 45.96
C GLU A 98 14.02 -14.07 45.62
N SER A 99 13.68 -13.73 44.36
CA SER A 99 13.71 -12.34 43.88
C SER A 99 12.65 -11.46 44.54
N ASN A 100 11.50 -12.04 44.92
CA ASN A 100 10.39 -11.30 45.51
C ASN A 100 10.31 -11.44 47.03
N GLY A 101 11.08 -12.35 47.64
CA GLY A 101 11.04 -12.61 49.09
C GLY A 101 9.68 -13.11 49.57
N ILE A 102 9.02 -13.97 48.79
CA ILE A 102 7.67 -14.48 49.05
C ILE A 102 7.68 -15.97 49.42
N SER A 103 6.53 -16.51 49.82
CA SER A 103 6.39 -17.94 50.06
C SER A 103 6.47 -18.74 48.76
N TYR A 104 6.81 -20.03 48.86
CA TYR A 104 6.81 -20.93 47.70
C TYR A 104 5.41 -21.02 47.05
N GLU A 105 4.35 -21.08 47.87
CA GLU A 105 2.97 -21.18 47.38
C GLU A 105 2.55 -19.91 46.59
N ASP A 106 2.93 -18.72 47.07
CA ASP A 106 2.72 -17.47 46.34
C ASP A 106 3.56 -17.40 45.05
N ALA A 107 4.80 -17.90 45.10
CA ALA A 107 5.68 -17.95 43.93
C ALA A 107 5.12 -18.89 42.86
N GLU A 108 4.67 -20.08 43.24
CA GLU A 108 4.04 -21.06 42.34
C GLU A 108 2.80 -20.48 41.67
N GLN A 109 1.94 -19.79 42.44
CA GLN A 109 0.75 -19.14 41.88
C GLN A 109 1.11 -18.05 40.85
N ARG A 110 2.17 -17.27 41.10
CA ARG A 110 2.67 -16.25 40.17
C ARG A 110 3.26 -16.87 38.91
N THR A 111 4.08 -17.91 39.06
CA THR A 111 4.68 -18.65 37.95
C THR A 111 3.59 -19.29 37.07
N ALA A 112 2.56 -19.89 37.68
CA ALA A 112 1.42 -20.45 36.96
C ALA A 112 0.65 -19.39 36.17
N GLY A 113 0.44 -18.20 36.76
CA GLY A 113 -0.14 -17.05 36.08
C GLY A 113 0.72 -16.56 34.90
N ALA A 114 2.04 -16.48 35.09
CA ALA A 114 2.98 -16.10 34.05
C ALA A 114 2.97 -17.09 32.87
N TYR A 115 2.94 -18.39 33.14
CA TYR A 115 2.78 -19.42 32.11
C TYR A 115 1.48 -19.28 31.33
N ALA A 116 0.37 -19.01 32.01
CA ALA A 116 -0.93 -18.80 31.36
C ALA A 116 -0.90 -17.59 30.41
N VAL A 117 -0.29 -16.48 30.83
CA VAL A 117 -0.14 -15.27 29.99
C VAL A 117 0.82 -15.54 28.82
N SER A 118 1.96 -16.19 29.06
CA SER A 118 2.92 -16.55 28.01
C SER A 118 2.25 -17.38 26.92
N LYS A 119 1.50 -18.42 27.31
CA LYS A 119 0.76 -19.26 26.36
C LYS A 119 -0.25 -18.47 25.54
N ALA A 120 -1.02 -17.59 26.19
CA ALA A 120 -1.99 -16.75 25.49
C ALA A 120 -1.32 -15.79 24.49
N LEU A 121 -0.16 -15.23 24.84
CA LEU A 121 0.62 -14.36 23.95
C LEU A 121 1.25 -15.11 22.78
N ASP A 122 1.71 -16.34 22.98
CA ASP A 122 2.19 -17.21 21.90
C ASP A 122 1.06 -17.58 20.92
N GLU A 123 -0.13 -17.88 21.44
CA GLU A 123 -1.31 -18.13 20.62
C GLU A 123 -1.72 -16.88 19.82
N PHE A 124 -1.65 -15.70 20.43
CA PHE A 124 -1.88 -14.42 19.76
C PHE A 124 -0.84 -14.13 18.67
N ALA A 125 0.44 -14.38 18.95
CA ALA A 125 1.51 -14.29 17.95
C ALA A 125 1.25 -15.24 16.77
N ALA A 126 0.75 -16.45 17.03
CA ALA A 126 0.38 -17.40 15.98
C ALA A 126 -0.81 -16.93 15.12
N GLN A 127 -1.73 -16.10 15.65
CA GLN A 127 -2.83 -15.53 14.87
C GLN A 127 -2.33 -14.59 13.78
N PHE A 128 -1.31 -13.77 14.07
CA PHE A 128 -0.69 -12.91 13.05
C PHE A 128 -0.14 -13.72 11.87
N ARG A 129 0.43 -14.92 12.12
CA ARG A 129 0.96 -15.78 11.06
C ARG A 129 -0.12 -16.48 10.23
N LYS A 130 -1.30 -16.74 10.83
CA LYS A 130 -2.45 -17.37 10.14
C LYS A 130 -3.21 -16.38 9.25
N GLY A 131 -3.26 -15.10 9.61
CA GLY A 131 -3.97 -14.05 8.87
C GLY A 131 -3.29 -13.58 7.58
N VAL A 132 -2.14 -14.16 7.21
CA VAL A 132 -1.32 -13.78 6.05
C VAL A 132 -1.66 -14.58 4.78
N GLN A 133 -2.59 -15.55 4.87
CA GLN A 133 -2.91 -16.47 3.76
C GLN A 133 -4.22 -16.17 3.00
N SER A 134 -4.80 -14.98 3.12
CA SER A 134 -5.98 -14.57 2.33
C SER A 134 -5.63 -13.62 1.20
#